data_AF-W7D392-F1
#
_entry.id   AF-W7D392-F1
#
_cell.length_a   1.000
_cell.length_b   1.000
_cell.length_c   1.000
_cell.angle_alpha   90.00
_cell.angle_beta   90.00
_cell.angle_gamma   90.00
#
_symmetry.space_group_name_H-M   'P 1'
#
loop_
_entity.id
_entity.type
_entity.pdbx_description
1 polymer ?
#
loop_
_entity_poly.entity_id
_entity_poly.type
_entity_poly.pdbx_seq_one_letter_code
_entity_poly.pdbx_strand_id
1 'polypeptide(L)' 'MEKEKKITGETLRMLRKNANNSVLKFYGGVISTQYAYRIERGIQQIGLNKLNQILNKNDILLDEFSFIRNDFKKNRV' A
#
# COMPACT_ATOMS: atom_id res chain seq x y z
N MET A 1 16.71 1.98 -7.83
CA MET A 1 15.82 2.60 -6.80
C MET A 1 14.47 3.10 -7.34
N GLU A 2 14.24 3.17 -8.67
CA GLU A 2 12.96 3.68 -9.20
C GLU A 2 11.85 2.61 -9.29
N LYS A 3 12.25 1.33 -9.44
CA LYS A 3 11.34 0.18 -9.59
C LYS A 3 10.50 -0.09 -8.33
N GLU A 4 11.07 0.08 -7.14
CA GLU A 4 10.37 -0.17 -5.86
C GLU A 4 9.22 0.82 -5.58
N LYS A 5 9.33 2.05 -6.11
CA LYS A 5 8.37 3.12 -5.87
C LYS A 5 7.00 2.83 -6.49
N LYS A 6 6.99 2.30 -7.71
CA LYS A 6 5.75 1.96 -8.42
C LYS A 6 5.01 0.81 -7.74
N ILE A 7 5.75 -0.22 -7.32
CA ILE A 7 5.17 -1.45 -6.79
C ILE A 7 4.42 -1.19 -5.48
N THR A 8 4.95 -0.37 -4.56
CA THR A 8 4.30 -0.14 -3.25
C THR A 8 2.90 0.49 -3.40
N GLY A 9 2.79 1.56 -4.21
CA GLY A 9 1.51 2.22 -4.48
C GLY A 9 0.54 1.33 -5.24
N GLU A 10 1.03 0.60 -6.24
CA GLU A 10 0.24 -0.32 -7.05
C GLU A 10 -0.29 -1.50 -6.22
N THR A 11 0.53 -2.06 -5.33
CA THR A 11 0.11 -3.12 -4.40
C THR A 11 -0.98 -2.64 -3.45
N LEU A 12 -0.84 -1.44 -2.87
CA LEU A 12 -1.90 -0.87 -2.03
C LEU A 12 -3.20 -0.65 -2.81
N ARG A 13 -3.11 -0.17 -4.06
CA ARG A 13 -4.26 -0.01 -4.95
C ARG A 13 -4.94 -1.35 -5.23
N MET A 14 -4.16 -2.39 -5.49
CA MET A 14 -4.66 -3.74 -5.72
C MET A 14 -5.40 -4.27 -4.49
N LEU A 15 -4.76 -4.23 -3.32
CA LEU A 15 -5.36 -4.67 -2.06
C LEU A 15 -6.69 -3.96 -1.77
N ARG A 16 -6.71 -2.63 -1.94
CA ARG A 16 -7.94 -1.84 -1.78
C ARG A 16 -9.06 -2.29 -2.72
N LYS A 17 -8.74 -2.48 -4.00
CA LYS A 17 -9.74 -2.91 -5.00
C LYS A 17 -10.25 -4.33 -4.72
N ASN A 18 -9.36 -5.25 -4.33
CA ASN A 18 -9.74 -6.63 -3.99
C ASN A 18 -10.66 -6.67 -2.76
N ALA A 19 -10.45 -5.76 -1.81
CA ALA A 19 -11.33 -5.58 -0.65
C ALA A 19 -12.63 -4.80 -0.96
N ASN A 20 -12.86 -4.42 -2.23
CA ASN A 20 -13.97 -3.56 -2.67
C ASN A 20 -14.11 -2.27 -1.83
N ASN A 21 -12.98 -1.69 -1.41
CA ASN A 21 -12.94 -0.53 -0.54
C ASN A 21 -12.78 0.77 -1.34
N SER A 22 -13.52 1.80 -0.93
CA SER A 22 -13.26 3.17 -1.40
C SER A 22 -11.92 3.67 -0.86
N VAL A 23 -11.34 4.68 -1.52
CA VAL A 23 -10.09 5.31 -1.04
C VAL A 23 -10.28 5.87 0.37
N LEU A 24 -11.42 6.50 0.64
CA LEU A 24 -11.74 7.02 1.97
C LEU A 24 -11.80 5.90 3.01
N LYS A 25 -12.44 4.77 2.71
CA LYS A 25 -12.55 3.64 3.64
C LYS A 25 -11.18 3.01 3.94
N PHE A 26 -10.35 2.83 2.91
CA PHE A 26 -9.05 2.16 3.03
C PHE A 26 -7.96 3.03 3.69
N TYR A 27 -7.91 4.33 3.35
CA TYR A 27 -6.82 5.22 3.76
C TYR A 27 -7.23 6.30 4.78
N GLY A 28 -8.53 6.57 4.91
CA GLY A 28 -9.06 7.64 5.75
C GLY A 28 -8.66 7.46 7.22
N GLY A 29 -8.44 8.58 7.90
CA GLY A 29 -7.91 8.61 9.27
C GLY A 29 -6.39 8.49 9.36
N VAL A 30 -5.71 8.03 8.29
CA VAL A 30 -4.24 8.00 8.22
C VAL A 30 -3.71 9.06 7.26
N ILE A 31 -4.32 9.15 6.07
CA ILE A 31 -3.94 10.12 5.04
C ILE A 31 -5.17 10.66 4.28
N SER A 32 -4.99 11.79 3.60
CA SER A 32 -6.02 12.35 2.73
C SER A 32 -6.20 11.50 1.46
N THR A 33 -7.41 11.53 0.90
CA THR A 33 -7.74 10.82 -0.35
C THR A 33 -6.88 11.27 -1.53
N GLN A 34 -6.60 12.58 -1.63
CA GLN A 34 -5.74 13.12 -2.68
C GLN A 34 -4.29 12.63 -2.56
N TYR A 35 -3.77 12.50 -1.34
CA TYR A 35 -2.44 11.94 -1.11
C TYR A 35 -2.42 10.43 -1.44
N ALA A 36 -3.46 9.69 -1.04
CA ALA A 36 -3.61 8.28 -1.39
C ALA A 36 -3.62 8.04 -2.90
N TYR A 37 -4.37 8.83 -3.68
CA TYR A 37 -4.35 8.72 -5.15
C TYR A 37 -2.96 8.97 -5.76
N ARG A 38 -2.17 9.90 -5.20
CA ARG A 38 -0.80 10.15 -5.66
C ARG A 38 0.12 8.97 -5.33
N ILE A 39 -0.06 8.34 -4.16
CA ILE A 39 0.67 7.12 -3.79
C ILE A 39 0.31 5.97 -4.71
N GLU A 40 -0.98 5.68 -4.91
CA GLU A 40 -1.44 4.57 -5.75
C GLU A 40 -0.98 4.67 -7.21
N ARG A 41 -0.70 5.88 -7.69
CA ARG A 41 -0.18 6.15 -9.04
C ARG A 41 1.34 6.18 -9.11
N GLY A 42 2.04 5.95 -8.00
CA GLY A 42 3.50 6.04 -7.91
C GLY A 42 4.04 7.47 -8.04
N ILE A 43 3.18 8.50 -7.96
CA ILE A 43 3.58 9.92 -8.04
C ILE A 43 4.28 10.35 -6.74
N GLN A 44 3.83 9.81 -5.62
CA GLN A 44 4.30 10.20 -4.29
C GLN A 44 4.69 8.97 -3.47
N GLN A 45 5.79 9.07 -2.75
CA GLN A 45 6.21 8.02 -1.82
C GLN A 45 5.47 8.13 -0.50
N ILE A 46 5.27 6.98 0.14
CA ILE A 46 4.74 6.87 1.49
C ILE A 46 5.86 6.44 2.44
N GLY A 47 5.94 7.07 3.60
CA GLY A 47 6.87 6.66 4.65
C GLY A 47 6.40 5.38 5.36
N LEU A 48 7.34 4.60 5.88
CA LEU A 48 7.08 3.31 6.54
C LEU A 48 6.04 3.40 7.65
N ASN A 49 6.07 4.44 8.49
CA ASN A 49 5.10 4.63 9.57
C ASN A 49 3.66 4.74 9.05
N LYS A 50 3.45 5.55 7.99
CA LYS A 50 2.11 5.70 7.38
C LYS A 50 1.68 4.44 6.66
N LEU A 51 2.62 3.73 6.00
CA LEU A 51 2.36 2.43 5.39
C LEU A 51 1.86 1.44 6.45
N ASN A 52 2.59 1.25 7.54
CA ASN A 52 2.21 0.36 8.63
C ASN A 52 0.85 0.72 9.24
N GLN A 53 0.56 2.02 9.42
CA GLN A 53 -0.75 2.46 9.90
C GLN A 53 -1.89 2.08 8.93
N ILE A 54 -1.69 2.22 7.62
CA ILE A 54 -2.69 1.81 6.61
C ILE A 54 -2.86 0.29 6.61
N LEU A 55 -1.76 -0.47 6.68
CA LEU A 55 -1.81 -1.93 6.69
C LEU A 55 -2.55 -2.44 7.93
N ASN A 56 -2.18 -1.95 9.13
CA ASN A 56 -2.85 -2.31 10.38
C ASN A 56 -4.34 -1.94 10.37
N LYS A 57 -4.72 -0.78 9.79
CA LYS A 57 -6.12 -0.37 9.65
C LYS A 57 -6.96 -1.36 8.83
N ASN A 58 -6.35 -2.08 7.91
CA ASN A 58 -7.02 -3.02 7.02
C ASN A 58 -6.71 -4.48 7.38
N ASP A 59 -6.17 -4.73 8.58
CA ASP A 59 -5.79 -6.05 9.08
C ASP A 59 -4.81 -6.81 8.16
N ILE A 60 -3.88 -6.08 7.54
CA ILE A 60 -2.86 -6.62 6.62
C ILE A 60 -1.51 -6.64 7.35
N LEU A 61 -0.84 -7.79 7.37
CA LEU A 61 0.51 -7.89 7.93
C LEU A 61 1.56 -7.30 6.97
N LEU A 62 2.61 -6.66 7.52
CA LEU A 62 3.68 -6.09 6.70
C LEU A 62 4.41 -7.16 5.86
N ASP A 63 4.58 -8.36 6.41
CA ASP A 63 5.22 -9.47 5.69
C ASP A 63 4.35 -10.00 4.55
N GLU A 64 3.04 -10.09 4.77
CA GLU A 64 2.07 -10.44 3.72
C GLU A 64 2.06 -9.39 2.62
N PHE A 65 1.98 -8.10 2.99
CA PHE A 65 2.11 -7.01 2.05
C PHE A 65 3.40 -7.11 1.23
N SER A 66 4.53 -7.38 1.89
CA SER A 66 5.83 -7.49 1.25
C SER A 66 5.91 -8.69 0.30
N PHE A 67 5.30 -9.82 0.66
CA PHE A 67 5.19 -11.01 -0.18
C PHE A 67 4.38 -10.73 -1.45
N ILE A 68 3.21 -10.09 -1.32
CA ILE A 68 2.36 -9.70 -2.45
C ILE A 68 3.09 -8.68 -3.33
N ARG A 69 3.72 -7.67 -2.71
CA ARG A 69 4.52 -6.66 -3.40
C ARG A 69 5.66 -7.29 -4.20
N ASN A 70 6.25 -8.38 -3.70
CA ASN A 70 7.32 -9.10 -4.37
C ASN A 70 6.82 -10.19 -5.34
N ASP A 71 5.62 -10.02 -5.91
CA ASP A 71 5.06 -10.95 -6.90
C ASP A 71 4.95 -12.38 -6.35
N PHE A 72 4.51 -12.51 -5.09
CA PHE A 72 4.34 -13.78 -4.37
C PHE A 72 5.64 -14.60 -4.26
N LYS A 73 6.79 -13.93 -4.31
CA LYS A 73 8.08 -14.55 -4.04
C LYS A 73 8.42 -14.35 -2.57
N LYS A 74 8.75 -15.45 -1.90
CA LYS A 74 9.22 -15.42 -0.52
C LYS A 74 10.45 -14.53 -0.45
N ASN A 75 10.42 -13.50 0.41
CA ASN A 75 11.61 -12.71 0.69
C ASN A 75 12.66 -13.69 1.23
N ARG A 76 13.79 -13.81 0.54
CA ARG A 76 14.94 -14.53 1.07
C ARG A 76 15.49 -13.66 2.19
N VAL A 77 15.32 -14.15 3.41
CA VAL A 77 15.99 -13.63 4.61
C VAL A 77 17.50 -13.81 4.44
#